data_AF-H3B400-F1
#
_entry.id   AF-H3B400-F1
#
_cell.length_a   1.000
_cell.length_b   1.000
_cell.length_c   1.000
_cell.angle_alpha   90.00
_cell.angle_beta   90.00
_cell.angle_gamma   90.00
#
_symmetry.space_group_name_H-M   'P 1'
#
loop_
_entity.id
_entity.type
_entity.pdbx_description
1 polymer ?
#
loop_
_entity_poly.entity_id
_entity_poly.type
_entity_poly.pdbx_seq_one_letter_code
_entity_poly.pdbx_strand_id
1 'polypeptide(L)'
;MPDVRLPKQLLYSQLSQGQRTRGGQRKHFKDTLKVNIKKCGIDIINWEKLARDRATWRRLVREGTSYFEENRLALELKKWQKREEIKQDREIRGPTLPLATVCSICQRVCGSRIGLFGHQRTHLQP
;
A
#
# COMPACT_ATOMS: atom_id res chain seq x y z
N MET A 1 -17.11 31.67 0.95
CA MET A 1 -15.93 31.95 0.11
C MET A 1 -16.31 31.77 -1.36
N PRO A 2 -16.11 32.78 -2.22
CA PRO A 2 -16.51 32.72 -3.65
C PRO A 2 -15.78 31.61 -4.42
N ASP A 3 -16.44 30.99 -5.41
CA ASP A 3 -15.91 29.88 -6.24
C ASP A 3 -14.75 30.26 -7.15
N VAL A 4 -14.64 31.54 -7.50
CA VAL A 4 -13.57 32.06 -8.35
C VAL A 4 -12.22 32.19 -7.63
N ARG A 5 -12.17 31.99 -6.30
CA ARG A 5 -10.92 32.16 -5.55
C ARG A 5 -10.04 30.92 -5.69
N LEU A 6 -8.77 31.15 -6.03
CA LEU A 6 -7.75 30.11 -6.21
C LEU A 6 -7.72 29.04 -5.09
N PRO A 7 -7.78 29.38 -3.78
CA PRO A 7 -7.74 28.34 -2.75
C PRO A 7 -8.93 27.39 -2.80
N LYS A 8 -10.13 27.88 -3.14
CA LYS A 8 -11.33 27.05 -3.27
C LYS A 8 -11.23 26.19 -4.53
N GLN A 9 -10.80 26.77 -5.66
CA GLN A 9 -10.58 26.03 -6.90
C GLN A 9 -9.56 24.90 -6.72
N LEU A 10 -8.41 25.18 -6.10
CA LEU A 10 -7.38 24.17 -5.81
C LEU A 10 -7.92 23.07 -4.89
N LEU A 11 -8.62 23.44 -3.81
CA LEU A 11 -9.15 22.48 -2.84
C LEU A 11 -10.13 21.47 -3.47
N TYR A 12 -10.96 21.94 -4.40
CA TYR A 12 -11.95 21.14 -5.11
C TYR A 12 -11.48 20.65 -6.49
N SER A 13 -10.22 20.91 -6.86
CA SER A 13 -9.66 20.42 -8.12
C SER A 13 -9.48 18.90 -8.08
N GLN A 14 -9.58 18.27 -9.25
CA GLN A 14 -9.35 16.84 -9.42
C GLN A 14 -7.85 16.56 -9.48
N LEU A 15 -7.42 15.50 -8.80
CA LEU A 15 -6.04 15.06 -8.83
C LEU A 15 -5.69 14.42 -10.16
N SER A 16 -4.47 14.72 -10.65
CA SER A 16 -3.92 14.09 -11.86
C SER A 16 -3.81 12.57 -11.69
N GLN A 17 -3.50 12.11 -10.48
CA GLN A 17 -3.43 10.71 -10.10
C GLN A 17 -4.36 10.41 -8.92
N GLY A 18 -4.98 9.24 -8.92
CA GLY A 18 -5.93 8.82 -7.89
C GLY A 18 -7.37 8.79 -8.39
N GLN A 19 -7.74 7.67 -8.99
CA GLN A 19 -9.13 7.33 -9.27
C GLN A 19 -9.76 6.63 -8.06
N ARG A 20 -11.09 6.69 -7.96
CA ARG A 20 -11.85 5.76 -7.11
C ARG A 20 -11.85 4.37 -7.77
N THR A 21 -12.59 3.43 -7.20
CA THR A 21 -12.82 2.09 -7.80
C THR A 21 -13.15 2.19 -9.29
N ARG A 22 -12.83 1.13 -10.06
CA ARG A 22 -12.97 1.09 -11.54
C ARG A 22 -14.24 1.81 -12.01
N GLY A 23 -14.08 2.80 -12.89
CA GLY A 23 -15.18 3.62 -13.45
C GLY A 23 -15.60 4.83 -12.60
N GLY A 24 -15.01 5.05 -11.42
CA GLY A 24 -15.37 6.17 -10.54
C GLY A 24 -14.70 7.50 -10.89
N GLN A 25 -15.30 8.59 -10.43
CA GLN A 25 -14.75 9.95 -10.54
C GLN A 25 -13.35 10.06 -9.91
N ARG A 26 -12.51 10.94 -10.47
CA ARG A 26 -11.20 11.28 -9.91
C ARG A 26 -11.35 11.89 -8.51
N LYS A 27 -10.40 11.60 -7.62
CA LYS A 27 -10.39 12.18 -6.27
C LYS A 27 -10.09 13.67 -6.32
N HIS A 28 -10.74 14.45 -5.46
CA HIS A 28 -10.39 15.85 -5.24
C HIS A 28 -9.24 15.99 -4.24
N PHE A 29 -8.51 17.11 -4.29
CA PHE A 29 -7.45 17.40 -3.31
C PHE A 29 -7.96 17.36 -1.85
N LYS A 30 -9.17 17.90 -1.61
CA LYS A 30 -9.87 17.84 -0.32
C LYS A 30 -10.03 16.41 0.21
N ASP A 31 -10.30 15.43 -0.65
CA ASP A 31 -10.50 14.05 -0.22
C ASP A 31 -9.20 13.45 0.34
N THR A 32 -8.06 13.79 -0.28
CA THR A 32 -6.73 13.39 0.21
C THR A 32 -6.40 14.03 1.55
N LEU A 33 -6.72 15.32 1.73
CA LEU A 33 -6.54 16.00 3.01
C LEU A 33 -7.32 15.32 4.14
N LYS A 34 -8.59 14.95 3.91
CA LYS A 34 -9.39 14.23 4.90
C LYS A 34 -8.74 12.91 5.32
N VAL A 35 -8.22 12.14 4.36
CA VAL A 35 -7.52 10.89 4.65
C VAL A 35 -6.25 11.13 5.47
N ASN A 36 -5.49 12.17 5.13
CA ASN A 36 -4.26 12.51 5.85
C ASN A 36 -4.55 12.98 7.28
N ILE A 37 -5.54 13.85 7.48
CA ILE A 37 -5.98 14.31 8.81
C ILE A 37 -6.36 13.12 9.69
N LYS A 38 -7.10 12.15 9.14
CA LYS A 38 -7.43 10.90 9.86
C LYS A 38 -6.20 10.10 10.27
N LYS A 39 -5.21 9.99 9.36
CA LYS A 39 -3.95 9.28 9.63
C LYS A 39 -3.09 9.98 10.68
N CYS A 40 -3.18 11.30 10.78
CA CYS A 40 -2.57 12.10 11.83
C CYS A 40 -3.31 11.99 13.18
N GLY A 41 -4.36 11.17 13.29
CA GLY A 41 -5.13 11.00 14.54
C GLY A 41 -6.07 12.17 14.87
N ILE A 42 -6.32 13.08 13.93
CA ILE A 42 -7.20 14.24 14.12
C ILE A 42 -8.62 13.89 13.67
N ASP A 43 -9.62 14.24 14.48
CA ASP A 43 -11.02 13.99 14.16
C ASP A 43 -11.51 14.84 12.96
N ILE A 44 -11.98 14.18 11.90
CA ILE A 44 -12.47 14.82 10.67
C ILE A 44 -13.82 15.53 10.87
N ILE A 45 -14.56 15.23 11.93
CA ILE A 45 -15.87 15.85 12.18
C ILE A 45 -15.68 17.17 12.94
N ASN A 46 -14.84 17.19 13.98
CA ASN A 46 -14.66 18.35 14.86
C ASN A 46 -13.38 19.16 14.60
N TRP A 47 -12.56 18.84 13.58
CA TRP A 47 -11.32 19.58 13.30
C TRP A 47 -11.55 21.09 13.12
N GLU A 48 -12.69 21.53 12.59
CA GLU A 48 -12.98 22.96 12.43
C GLU A 48 -13.09 23.69 13.78
N LYS A 49 -13.61 23.02 14.82
CA LYS A 49 -13.66 23.58 16.18
C LYS A 49 -12.25 23.74 16.75
N LEU A 50 -11.41 22.73 16.56
CA LEU A 50 -10.00 22.73 16.96
C LEU A 50 -9.18 23.77 16.18
N ALA A 51 -9.54 24.00 14.92
CA ALA A 51 -8.88 24.96 14.03
C ALA A 51 -9.18 26.42 14.37
N ARG A 52 -10.23 26.72 15.16
CA ARG A 52 -10.53 28.09 15.60
C ARG A 52 -9.43 28.66 16.46
N ASP A 53 -8.90 27.85 17.38
CA ASP A 53 -7.69 28.22 18.10
C ASP A 53 -6.46 27.84 17.28
N ARG A 54 -5.81 28.87 16.74
CA ARG A 54 -4.63 28.72 15.89
C ARG A 54 -3.45 28.11 16.63
N ALA A 55 -3.31 28.36 17.93
CA ALA A 55 -2.21 27.81 18.73
C ALA A 55 -2.39 26.30 18.91
N THR A 56 -3.58 25.89 19.36
CA THR A 56 -3.96 24.48 19.50
C THR A 56 -3.87 23.74 18.15
N TRP A 57 -4.38 24.33 17.07
CA TRP A 57 -4.29 23.73 15.74
C TRP A 57 -2.86 23.44 15.28
N ARG A 58 -1.95 24.42 15.43
CA ARG A 58 -0.53 24.23 15.07
C ARG A 58 0.14 23.14 15.91
N ARG A 59 -0.22 23.02 17.18
CA ARG A 59 0.31 21.98 18.06
C ARG A 59 -0.17 20.60 17.61
N LEU A 60 -1.49 20.43 17.45
CA LEU A 60 -2.11 19.17 17.03
C LEU A 60 -1.62 18.71 15.65
N VAL A 61 -1.49 19.62 14.69
CA VAL A 61 -0.98 19.28 13.36
C VAL A 61 0.45 18.77 13.47
N ARG A 62 1.33 19.44 14.24
CA ARG A 62 2.72 19.00 14.43
C ARG A 62 2.79 17.61 15.07
N GLU A 63 2.11 17.42 16.19
CA GLU A 63 2.05 16.14 16.90
C GLU A 63 1.51 15.03 15.99
N GLY A 64 0.40 15.29 15.31
CA GLY A 64 -0.22 14.34 14.39
C GLY A 64 0.66 14.01 13.18
N THR A 65 1.41 14.98 12.63
CA THR A 65 2.36 14.72 11.55
C THR A 65 3.56 13.89 12.02
N SER A 66 4.10 14.16 13.20
CA SER A 66 5.20 13.36 13.76
C SER A 66 4.75 11.91 13.97
N TYR A 67 3.57 11.72 14.59
CA TYR A 67 2.98 10.38 14.76
C TYR A 67 2.79 9.65 13.42
N PHE A 68 2.28 10.34 12.40
CA PHE A 68 2.11 9.76 11.08
C PHE A 68 3.44 9.31 10.46
N GLU A 69 4.46 10.14 10.53
CA GLU A 69 5.80 9.85 10.00
C GLU A 69 6.47 8.69 10.74
N GLU A 70 6.40 8.67 12.08
CA GLU A 70 6.91 7.58 12.90
C GLU A 70 6.24 6.25 12.55
N ASN A 71 4.91 6.23 12.38
CA ASN A 71 4.20 5.03 11.94
C ASN A 71 4.62 4.60 10.53
N ARG A 72 4.83 5.55 9.61
CA ARG A 72 5.27 5.25 8.25
C ARG A 72 6.64 4.57 8.28
N LEU A 73 7.60 5.13 9.02
CA LEU A 73 8.95 4.59 9.16
C LEU A 73 8.95 3.21 9.85
N ALA A 74 8.15 3.04 10.91
CA ALA A 74 8.04 1.75 11.60
C ALA A 74 7.47 0.66 10.69
N LEU A 75 6.48 0.98 9.85
CA LEU A 75 5.94 0.04 8.86
C LEU A 75 6.95 -0.31 7.76
N GLU A 76 7.75 0.66 7.32
CA GLU A 76 8.82 0.43 6.36
C GLU A 76 9.92 -0.46 6.94
N LEU A 77 10.32 -0.21 8.18
CA LEU A 77 11.30 -1.03 8.90
C LEU A 77 10.79 -2.47 9.05
N LYS A 78 9.53 -2.68 9.46
CA LYS A 78 8.93 -4.01 9.54
C LYS A 78 8.92 -4.74 8.19
N LYS A 79 8.62 -4.03 7.09
CA LYS A 79 8.68 -4.61 5.74
C LYS A 79 10.10 -5.00 5.35
N TRP A 80 11.08 -4.17 5.71
CA TRP A 80 12.49 -4.46 5.46
C TRP A 80 12.96 -5.68 6.26
N GLN A 81 12.68 -5.73 7.57
CA GLN A 81 13.00 -6.87 8.44
C GLN A 81 12.41 -8.17 7.89
N LYS A 82 11.13 -8.16 7.50
CA LYS A 82 10.49 -9.33 6.88
C LYS A 82 11.19 -9.78 5.59
N ARG A 83 11.71 -8.86 4.78
CA ARG A 83 12.46 -9.21 3.56
C ARG A 83 13.80 -9.84 3.90
N GLU A 84 14.50 -9.33 4.91
CA GLU A 84 15.77 -9.88 5.39
C GLU A 84 15.57 -11.27 6.01
N GLU A 85 14.55 -11.46 6.84
CA GLU A 85 14.18 -12.78 7.38
C GLU A 85 13.94 -13.79 6.25
N ILE A 86 13.19 -13.42 5.20
CA ILE A 86 12.94 -14.28 4.04
C ILE A 86 14.25 -14.60 3.29
N LYS A 87 15.19 -13.66 3.20
CA LYS A 87 16.50 -13.92 2.56
C LYS A 87 17.33 -14.89 3.39
N GLN A 88 17.48 -14.63 4.69
CA GLN A 88 18.25 -15.48 5.60
C GLN A 88 17.67 -16.89 5.65
N ASP A 89 16.35 -17.00 5.69
CA ASP A 89 15.64 -18.27 5.63
C ASP A 89 15.89 -19.04 4.32
N ARG A 90 15.96 -18.34 3.17
CA ARG A 90 16.36 -18.94 1.88
C ARG A 90 17.82 -19.36 1.85
N GLU A 91 18.72 -18.62 2.52
CA GLU A 91 20.13 -18.99 2.63
C GLU A 91 20.29 -20.24 3.51
N ILE A 92 19.62 -20.32 4.66
CA ILE A 92 19.65 -21.48 5.57
C ILE A 92 19.07 -22.73 4.91
N ARG A 93 17.91 -22.60 4.23
CA ARG A 93 17.29 -23.73 3.53
C ARG A 93 18.03 -24.13 2.25
N GLY A 94 18.97 -23.28 1.78
CA GLY A 94 19.59 -23.39 0.47
C GLY A 94 18.56 -23.26 -0.68
N PRO A 95 19.00 -23.32 -1.95
CA PRO A 95 18.08 -23.48 -3.05
C PRO A 95 17.32 -24.79 -2.82
N THR A 96 15.99 -24.71 -2.63
CA THR A 96 15.14 -25.89 -2.68
C THR A 96 15.23 -26.41 -4.11
N LEU A 97 16.17 -27.32 -4.40
CA LEU A 97 16.07 -28.23 -5.54
C LEU A 97 15.02 -29.25 -5.13
N PRO A 98 13.77 -29.14 -5.57
CA PRO A 98 12.77 -30.08 -5.14
C PRO A 98 12.92 -31.30 -6.05
N LEU A 99 13.00 -32.48 -5.46
CA LEU A 99 12.55 -33.72 -6.10
C LEU A 99 11.18 -33.53 -6.80
N ALA A 100 10.38 -32.54 -6.36
CA ALA A 100 9.12 -32.07 -6.93
C ALA A 100 9.21 -31.22 -8.22
N THR A 101 10.29 -31.29 -9.00
CA THR A 101 10.33 -30.79 -10.38
C THR A 101 10.33 -31.89 -11.43
N VAL A 102 10.34 -33.16 -11.03
CA VAL A 102 10.36 -34.29 -11.95
C VAL A 102 8.93 -34.78 -12.21
N CYS A 103 8.59 -35.00 -13.48
CA CYS A 103 7.32 -35.60 -13.86
C CYS A 103 7.30 -37.09 -13.56
N SER A 104 6.32 -37.57 -12.80
CA SER A 104 6.16 -39.00 -12.49
C SER A 104 5.82 -39.88 -13.69
N ILE A 105 5.29 -39.28 -14.77
CA ILE A 105 4.81 -40.01 -15.96
C ILE A 105 5.95 -40.19 -16.97
N CYS A 106 6.69 -39.12 -17.29
CA CYS A 106 7.73 -39.16 -18.32
C CYS A 106 9.12 -38.77 -17.82
N GLN A 107 9.31 -38.65 -16.50
CA GLN A 107 10.59 -38.34 -15.81
C GLN A 107 11.28 -37.05 -16.28
N ARG A 108 10.54 -36.14 -16.94
CA ARG A 108 11.07 -34.85 -17.39
C ARG A 108 11.31 -33.94 -16.19
N VAL A 109 12.49 -33.32 -16.13
CA VAL A 109 12.80 -32.26 -15.17
C VAL A 109 12.21 -30.94 -15.66
N CYS A 110 11.34 -30.33 -14.85
CA CYS A 110 10.74 -29.03 -15.10
C CYS A 110 11.45 -27.93 -14.31
N GLY A 111 11.61 -26.73 -14.87
CA GLY A 111 12.31 -25.64 -14.18
C GLY A 111 11.61 -25.08 -12.93
N SER A 112 10.35 -25.44 -12.68
CA SER A 112 9.59 -25.03 -11.49
C SER A 112 8.41 -25.97 -11.21
N ARG A 113 7.85 -25.91 -9.99
CA ARG A 113 6.60 -26.61 -9.63
C ARG A 113 5.40 -26.20 -10.50
N ILE A 114 5.31 -24.93 -10.87
CA ILE A 114 4.24 -24.42 -11.76
C ILE A 114 4.42 -25.01 -13.17
N GLY A 115 5.66 -25.06 -13.66
CA GLY A 115 5.99 -25.69 -14.94
C GLY A 115 5.67 -27.19 -14.93
N LEU A 116 5.96 -27.90 -13.84
CA LEU A 116 5.59 -29.30 -13.65
C LEU A 116 4.06 -29.48 -13.68
N PHE A 117 3.31 -28.66 -12.95
CA PHE A 117 1.84 -28.74 -12.92
C PHE A 117 1.21 -28.48 -14.29
N GLY A 118 1.73 -27.50 -15.05
CA GLY A 118 1.31 -27.27 -16.44
C GLY A 118 1.64 -28.45 -17.36
N HIS A 119 2.85 -29.00 -17.21
CA HIS A 119 3.30 -30.17 -17.98
C HIS A 119 2.49 -31.43 -17.65
N GLN A 120 2.11 -31.67 -16.40
CA GLN A 120 1.27 -32.82 -16.02
C GLN A 120 -0.10 -32.81 -16.73
N ARG A 121 -0.61 -31.63 -17.10
CA ARG A 121 -1.88 -31.51 -17.82
C ARG A 121 -1.80 -31.98 -19.27
N THR A 122 -0.61 -31.98 -19.89
CA THR A 122 -0.44 -32.52 -21.26
C THR A 122 -0.56 -34.04 -21.30
N HIS A 123 -0.35 -34.73 -20.17
CA HIS A 123 -0.54 -36.18 -20.05
C HIS A 123 -1.99 -36.57 -19.70
N LEU A 124 -2.84 -35.60 -19.37
CA LEU A 124 -4.25 -35.80 -18.99
C LEU A 124 -5.23 -35.49 -20.13
N GLN A 125 -4.74 -35.12 -21.32
CA GLN A 125 -5.57 -34.99 -22.52
C GLN A 125 -5.50 -36.32 -23.32
N PRO A 126 -6.64 -36.88 -23.74
CA PRO A 126 -6.69 -38.07 -24.57
C PRO A 126 -6.12 -37.84 -25.98
#